data_AF-A0A1C3NV02-F1
#
_entry.id   AF-A0A1C3NV02-F1
#
_cell.length_a   1.000
_cell.length_b   1.000
_cell.length_c   1.000
_cell.angle_alpha   90.00
_cell.angle_beta   90.00
_cell.angle_gamma   90.00
#
_symmetry.space_group_name_H-M   'P 1'
#
loop_
_entity.id
_entity.type
_entity.pdbx_description
1 polymer ?
#
loop_
_entity_poly.entity_id
_entity_poly.type
_entity_poly.pdbx_seq_one_letter_code
_entity_poly.pdbx_strand_id
1 'polypeptide(L)'
;MAAYGAAAKGATLLNSSGITTDLVQYVVDRNVHKQGKYIPGARTPILDPAVLVQRQPHYLLLLAWNVRDEIMDQQAAFARRGGKFIVPVPRPVVC
;
A
#
# COMPACT_ATOMS: atom_id res chain seq x y z
N MET A 1 -5.05 -8.05 -2.02
CA MET A 1 -4.76 -6.66 -2.46
C MET A 1 -3.35 -6.27 -2.02
N ALA A 2 -2.85 -5.09 -2.43
CA ALA A 2 -1.57 -4.55 -1.95
C ALA A 2 -1.79 -3.25 -1.17
N ALA A 3 -0.74 -2.76 -0.50
CA ALA A 3 -0.75 -1.45 0.15
C ALA A 3 0.45 -0.59 -0.25
N TYR A 4 0.33 0.73 -0.09
CA TYR A 4 1.39 1.70 -0.41
C TYR A 4 1.76 2.52 0.83
N GLY A 5 3.05 2.50 1.18
CA GLY A 5 3.66 3.27 2.26
C GLY A 5 3.84 2.46 3.55
N ALA A 6 5.07 2.07 3.86
CA ALA A 6 5.44 1.39 5.10
C ALA A 6 5.79 2.40 6.21
N ALA A 7 4.86 3.31 6.53
CA ALA A 7 5.02 4.31 7.59
C ALA A 7 4.45 3.82 8.94
N ALA A 8 4.86 4.45 10.05
CA ALA A 8 4.39 4.09 11.39
C ALA A 8 2.85 4.09 11.50
N LYS A 9 2.19 5.13 10.97
CA LYS A 9 0.71 5.21 10.90
C LYS A 9 0.09 4.05 10.13
N GLY A 10 0.75 3.61 9.06
CA GLY A 10 0.33 2.46 8.26
C GLY A 10 0.41 1.15 9.04
N ALA A 11 1.52 0.95 9.76
CA ALA A 11 1.67 -0.20 10.65
C ALA A 11 0.59 -0.21 11.74
N THR A 12 0.33 0.93 12.38
CA THR A 12 -0.76 1.04 13.37
C THR A 12 -2.10 0.66 12.76
N LEU A 13 -2.46 1.22 11.60
CA LEU A 13 -3.73 0.91 10.94
C LEU A 13 -3.89 -0.58 10.62
N LEU A 14 -2.86 -1.21 10.05
CA LEU A 14 -2.92 -2.64 9.71
C LEU A 14 -3.10 -3.50 10.97
N ASN A 15 -2.28 -3.25 12.00
CA ASN A 15 -2.32 -4.02 13.24
C ASN A 15 -3.63 -3.81 14.02
N SER A 16 -4.07 -2.56 14.20
CA SER A 16 -5.28 -2.27 14.97
C SER A 16 -6.54 -2.79 14.29
N SER A 17 -6.52 -2.92 12.96
CA SER A 17 -7.63 -3.43 12.17
C SER A 17 -7.58 -4.95 11.94
N GLY A 18 -6.59 -5.65 12.49
CA GLY A 18 -6.39 -7.09 12.28
C GLY A 18 -6.13 -7.47 10.82
N ILE A 19 -5.60 -6.54 10.00
CA ILE A 19 -5.31 -6.79 8.59
C ILE A 19 -3.99 -7.57 8.47
N THR A 20 -4.08 -8.79 7.96
CA THR A 20 -2.95 -9.70 7.75
C THR A 20 -2.56 -9.80 6.27
N THR A 21 -1.57 -10.66 5.99
CA THR A 21 -1.13 -11.01 4.64
C THR A 21 -2.21 -11.67 3.77
N ASP A 22 -3.27 -12.20 4.37
CA ASP A 22 -4.38 -12.81 3.64
C ASP A 22 -5.15 -11.75 2.83
N LEU A 23 -5.27 -10.54 3.37
CA LEU A 23 -5.91 -9.41 2.71
C LEU A 23 -4.87 -8.55 1.97
N VAL A 24 -3.83 -8.11 2.68
CA VAL A 24 -2.76 -7.25 2.13
C VAL A 24 -1.50 -8.07 1.97
N GLN A 25 -1.30 -8.62 0.77
CA GLN A 25 -0.23 -9.59 0.48
C GLN A 25 1.17 -8.99 0.57
N TYR A 26 1.29 -7.69 0.27
CA TYR A 26 2.55 -6.94 0.35
C TYR A 26 2.27 -5.44 0.47
N VAL A 27 3.24 -4.73 1.03
CA VAL A 27 3.31 -3.26 1.03
C VAL A 27 4.40 -2.85 0.05
N VAL A 28 4.20 -1.79 -0.72
CA VAL A 28 5.28 -1.15 -1.48
C VAL A 28 5.69 0.17 -0.82
N ASP A 29 6.99 0.47 -0.83
CA ASP A 29 7.54 1.73 -0.31
C ASP A 29 8.76 2.13 -1.14
N ARG A 30 8.87 3.43 -1.46
CA ARG A 30 10.00 3.98 -2.23
C ARG A 30 11.30 4.01 -1.44
N ASN A 31 11.24 3.97 -0.11
CA ASN A 31 12.41 3.93 0.72
C ASN A 31 13.10 2.56 0.61
N VAL A 32 14.19 2.53 -0.16
CA VAL A 32 15.01 1.33 -0.41
C VAL A 32 15.49 0.63 0.87
N HIS A 33 15.69 1.37 1.97
CA HIS A 33 16.12 0.78 3.24
C HIS A 33 15.01 -0.01 3.96
N LYS A 34 13.76 0.12 3.54
CA LYS A 34 12.62 -0.68 4.03
C LYS A 34 12.34 -1.90 3.16
N GLN A 35 12.72 -1.86 1.88
CA GLN A 35 12.48 -2.96 0.95
C GLN A 35 13.22 -4.23 1.40
N GLY A 36 12.60 -5.40 1.20
CA GLY A 36 13.10 -6.69 1.71
C GLY A 36 12.86 -6.92 3.21
N LYS A 37 12.30 -5.94 3.93
CA LYS A 37 11.88 -6.08 5.33
C LYS A 37 10.36 -6.29 5.41
N TYR A 38 9.83 -6.26 6.62
CA TYR A 38 8.43 -6.52 6.91
C TYR A 38 7.82 -5.38 7.73
N ILE A 39 6.51 -5.16 7.56
CA ILE A 39 5.74 -4.33 8.48
C ILE A 39 5.78 -4.96 9.88
N PRO A 40 6.15 -4.21 10.94
CA PRO A 40 6.11 -4.71 12.30
C PRO A 40 4.70 -5.16 12.72
N GLY A 41 4.61 -6.29 13.42
CA GLY A 41 3.33 -6.88 13.86
C GLY A 41 2.62 -7.64 12.74
N ALA A 42 2.12 -6.95 11.72
CA ALA A 42 1.39 -7.55 10.59
C ALA A 42 2.23 -8.51 9.73
N ARG A 43 3.57 -8.39 9.82
CA ARG A 43 4.56 -9.20 9.06
C ARG A 43 4.33 -9.21 7.55
N THR A 44 3.71 -8.16 7.01
CA THR A 44 3.52 -7.98 5.56
C THR A 44 4.85 -7.59 4.90
N PRO A 45 5.30 -8.28 3.83
CA PRO A 45 6.57 -7.95 3.17
C PRO A 45 6.54 -6.58 2.49
N ILE A 46 7.67 -5.87 2.53
CA ILE A 46 7.85 -4.56 1.90
C ILE A 46 8.64 -4.72 0.60
N LEU A 47 8.05 -4.32 -0.52
CA LEU A 47 8.60 -4.48 -1.87
C LEU A 47 8.81 -3.12 -2.56
N ASP A 48 9.50 -3.15 -3.70
CA ASP A 48 9.63 -1.99 -4.58
C ASP A 48 8.29 -1.68 -5.30
N PRO A 49 7.92 -0.40 -5.48
CA PRO A 49 6.71 0.00 -6.21
C PRO A 49 6.60 -0.54 -7.64
N ALA A 50 7.71 -0.83 -8.32
CA ALA A 50 7.70 -1.42 -9.67
C ALA A 50 6.90 -2.74 -9.74
N VAL A 51 6.79 -3.45 -8.61
CA VAL A 51 6.00 -4.69 -8.50
C VAL A 51 4.51 -4.46 -8.73
N LEU A 52 3.98 -3.25 -8.49
CA LEU A 52 2.57 -2.93 -8.75
C LEU A 52 2.20 -3.12 -10.22
N VAL A 53 3.08 -2.68 -11.12
CA VAL A 53 2.86 -2.83 -12.55
C VAL A 53 2.96 -4.29 -12.98
N GLN A 54 3.85 -5.07 -12.35
CA GLN A 54 4.05 -6.48 -12.68
C GLN A 54 2.91 -7.36 -12.19
N ARG A 55 2.51 -7.21 -10.91
CA ARG A 55 1.53 -8.07 -10.25
C ARG A 55 0.08 -7.62 -10.43
N GLN A 56 -0.16 -6.35 -10.77
CA GLN A 56 -1.48 -5.79 -11.03
C GLN A 56 -2.55 -6.17 -9.99
N PRO A 57 -2.36 -5.85 -8.70
CA PRO A 57 -3.44 -6.05 -7.73
C PRO A 57 -4.64 -5.17 -8.09
N HIS A 58 -5.87 -5.68 -7.96
CA HIS A 58 -7.06 -4.86 -8.25
C HIS A 58 -7.20 -3.60 -7.37
N TYR A 59 -6.69 -3.67 -6.14
CA TYR A 59 -6.77 -2.57 -5.17
C TYR A 59 -5.42 -2.30 -4.51
N LEU A 60 -5.15 -1.02 -4.28
CA LEU A 60 -4.00 -0.50 -3.56
C LEU A 60 -4.46 0.36 -2.36
N LEU A 61 -4.26 -0.16 -1.15
CA LEU A 61 -4.56 0.56 0.09
C LEU A 61 -3.49 1.62 0.39
N LEU A 62 -3.89 2.88 0.49
CA LEU A 62 -2.98 3.99 0.77
C LEU A 62 -2.77 4.15 2.28
N LEU A 63 -1.69 3.57 2.79
CA LEU A 63 -1.26 3.73 4.19
C LEU A 63 -0.56 5.07 4.44
N ALA A 64 -0.02 5.69 3.39
CA ALA A 64 0.48 7.06 3.39
C ALA A 64 -0.56 8.05 2.83
N TRP A 65 -1.81 7.96 3.32
CA TRP A 65 -2.95 8.74 2.82
C TRP A 65 -2.77 10.27 2.84
N ASN A 66 -1.85 10.79 3.66
CA ASN A 66 -1.56 12.22 3.73
C ASN A 66 -0.85 12.78 2.47
N VAL A 67 -0.33 11.91 1.59
CA VAL A 67 0.28 12.28 0.31
C VAL A 67 -0.39 11.52 -0.84
N ARG A 68 -1.70 11.26 -0.73
CA ARG A 68 -2.42 10.39 -1.67
C ARG A 68 -2.31 10.86 -3.13
N ASP A 69 -2.37 12.18 -3.37
CA ASP A 69 -2.39 12.72 -4.73
C ASP A 69 -1.03 12.49 -5.40
N GLU A 70 0.06 12.75 -4.68
CA GLU A 70 1.43 12.44 -5.12
C GLU A 70 1.63 10.94 -5.40
N ILE A 71 1.06 10.06 -4.56
CA ILE A 71 1.13 8.62 -4.78
C ILE A 71 0.36 8.22 -6.03
N MET A 72 -0.85 8.74 -6.23
CA MET A 72 -1.67 8.44 -7.39
C MET A 72 -0.99 8.87 -8.69
N ASP A 73 -0.36 10.05 -8.70
CA ASP A 73 0.43 10.54 -9.82
C ASP A 73 1.62 9.61 -10.12
N GLN A 74 2.38 9.23 -9.08
CA GLN A 74 3.51 8.29 -9.20
C GLN A 74 3.08 6.91 -9.68
N GLN A 75 1.87 6.47 -9.32
CA GLN A 75 1.31 5.17 -9.68
C GLN A 75 0.32 5.24 -10.85
N ALA A 76 0.38 6.29 -11.68
CA ALA A 76 -0.49 6.45 -12.85
C ALA A 76 -0.40 5.26 -13.84
N ALA A 77 0.76 4.62 -13.97
CA ALA A 77 0.90 3.42 -14.80
C ALA A 77 0.11 2.22 -14.26
N PHE A 78 0.03 2.07 -12.94
CA PHE A 78 -0.82 1.07 -12.28
C PHE A 78 -2.30 1.41 -12.48
N ALA A 79 -2.68 2.67 -12.28
CA ALA A 79 -4.05 3.15 -12.47
C ALA A 79 -4.55 2.94 -13.91
N ARG A 80 -3.73 3.29 -14.91
CA ARG A 80 -4.04 3.09 -16.33
C ARG A 80 -4.28 1.62 -16.71
N ARG A 81 -3.77 0.67 -15.91
CA ARG A 81 -3.97 -0.77 -16.11
C ARG A 81 -5.16 -1.33 -15.31
N GLY A 82 -6.00 -0.45 -14.76
CA GLY A 82 -7.25 -0.81 -14.07
C GLY A 82 -7.11 -0.94 -12.55
N GLY A 83 -5.93 -0.63 -11.99
CA GLY A 83 -5.72 -0.59 -10.55
C GLY A 83 -6.52 0.53 -9.88
N LYS A 84 -7.14 0.23 -8.75
CA LYS A 84 -7.93 1.18 -7.96
C LYS A 84 -7.26 1.50 -6.63
N PHE A 85 -7.49 2.69 -6.10
CA PHE A 85 -6.91 3.12 -4.83
C PHE A 85 -7.95 3.08 -3.72
N ILE A 86 -7.53 2.69 -2.52
CA ILE A 86 -8.35 2.76 -1.31
C ILE A 86 -7.73 3.79 -0.37
N VAL A 87 -8.47 4.84 -0.05
CA VAL A 87 -8.08 5.86 0.93
C VAL A 87 -8.84 5.56 2.22
N PRO A 88 -8.17 5.15 3.32
CA PRO A 88 -8.87 4.67 4.52
C PRO A 88 -9.39 5.78 5.44
N VAL A 89 -8.87 7.00 5.33
CA VAL A 89 -9.12 8.13 6.26
C VAL A 89 -9.57 9.36 5.45
N PRO A 90 -10.58 10.13 5.90
CA PRO A 90 -11.33 10.01 7.16
C PRO A 90 -12.40 8.92 7.18
N ARG A 91 -12.83 8.46 6.00
CA ARG A 91 -13.67 7.27 5.83
C ARG A 91 -13.13 6.48 4.64
N PRO A 92 -13.25 5.14 4.65
CA PRO A 92 -12.82 4.32 3.52
C PRO A 92 -13.58 4.70 2.24
N VAL A 93 -12.83 5.07 1.21
CA VAL A 93 -13.36 5.34 -0.14
C VAL A 93 -12.49 4.66 -1.18
N VAL A 94 -13.12 4.26 -2.28
CA VAL A 94 -12.45 3.78 -3.49
C VAL A 94 -12.44 4.91 -4.49
N CYS A 95 -11.25 5.21 -5.01
CA CYS A 95 -10.97 6.24 -6.01
C CYS A 95 -10.25 5.63 -7.22
#